data_AF-A0A383C1F7-F1
#
_entry.id   AF-A0A383C1F7-F1
#
_cell.length_a   1.000
_cell.length_b   1.000
_cell.length_c   1.000
_cell.angle_alpha   90.00
_cell.angle_beta   90.00
_cell.angle_gamma   90.00
#
_symmetry.space_group_name_H-M   'P 1'
#
loop_
_entity.id
_entity.type
_entity.pdbx_description
1 polymer ?
#
loop_
_entity_poly.entity_id
_entity_poly.type
_entity_poly.pdbx_seq_one_letter_code
_entity_poly.pdbx_strand_id
1 'polypeptide(L)' 'MPQRGDIKRILIIGSGPIVIGQACEFDYSGTQACKTLKEGGYQ' A
#
# COMPACT_ATOMS: atom_id res chain seq x y z
N MET A 1 6.23 -4.07 17.56
CA MET A 1 5.28 -3.04 18.04
C MET A 1 3.87 -3.44 17.64
N PRO A 2 2.86 -3.25 18.49
CA PRO A 2 1.47 -3.55 18.13
C PRO A 2 0.96 -2.58 17.04
N GLN A 3 -0.14 -2.96 16.39
CA GLN A 3 -0.84 -2.09 15.43
C GLN A 3 -1.33 -0.79 16.10
N ARG A 4 -1.37 0.31 15.33
CA ARG A 4 -1.81 1.62 15.82
C ARG A 4 -3.33 1.72 15.88
N GLY A 5 -3.87 1.96 17.07
CA GLY A 5 -5.33 2.06 17.27
C GLY A 5 -5.96 3.37 16.81
N ASP A 6 -5.15 4.43 16.65
CA ASP A 6 -5.56 5.79 16.31
C ASP A 6 -5.75 6.02 14.79
N ILE A 7 -5.15 5.17 13.95
CA ILE A 7 -5.26 5.26 12.49
C ILE A 7 -6.39 4.32 12.04
N LYS A 8 -7.33 4.87 11.27
CA LYS A 8 -8.46 4.10 10.69
C LYS A 8 -8.48 4.10 9.17
N ARG A 9 -7.93 5.15 8.54
CA ARG A 9 -7.87 5.31 7.09
C ARG A 9 -6.45 5.58 6.63
N ILE A 10 -6.03 4.92 5.56
CA ILE A 10 -4.68 5.04 4.99
C ILE A 10 -4.81 5.33 3.49
N LEU A 11 -4.25 6.45 3.04
CA LEU A 11 -4.11 6.75 1.62
C LEU A 11 -2.81 6.16 1.09
N ILE A 12 -2.92 5.23 0.14
CA ILE A 12 -1.77 4.69 -0.60
C ILE A 12 -1.64 5.47 -1.91
N ILE A 13 -0.48 6.07 -2.13
CA ILE A 13 -0.16 6.79 -3.37
C ILE A 13 0.64 5.85 -4.27
N GLY A 14 0.10 5.58 -5.46
CA GLY A 14 0.79 4.77 -6.47
C GLY A 14 1.99 5.48 -7.09
N SER A 15 2.86 4.72 -7.76
CA SER A 15 4.07 5.24 -8.42
C SER A 15 3.80 6.03 -9.71
N GLY A 16 2.61 5.89 -10.29
CA GLY A 16 2.26 6.50 -11.58
C GLY A 16 2.60 5.57 -12.76
N PRO A 17 2.85 6.11 -13.97
CA PRO A 17 3.11 5.29 -15.16
C PRO A 17 4.47 4.56 -15.07
N ILE A 18 4.57 3.44 -15.80
CA ILE A 18 5.81 2.66 -15.93
C ILE A 18 6.85 3.47 -16.72
N VAL A 19 8.05 3.59 -16.16
CA VAL A 19 9.23 4.19 -16.79
C VAL A 19 10.49 3.36 -16.49
N ILE A 20 11.57 3.59 -17.24
CA ILE A 20 12.85 2.93 -16.97
C ILE A 20 13.29 3.29 -15.54
N GLY A 21 13.52 2.27 -14.71
CA GLY A 21 13.87 2.43 -13.30
C GLY A 21 12.67 2.58 -12.35
N GLN A 22 11.43 2.58 -12.85
CA GLN A 22 10.22 2.54 -12.05
C GLN A 22 9.11 1.78 -12.79
N ALA A 23 9.02 0.47 -12.59
CA ALA A 23 8.14 -0.41 -13.36
C ALA A 23 7.13 -1.16 -12.47
N CYS A 24 6.83 -2.41 -12.84
CA CYS A 24 5.75 -3.21 -12.25
C CYS A 24 6.00 -3.61 -10.79
N GLU A 25 7.22 -3.42 -10.26
CA GLU A 25 7.53 -3.68 -8.86
C GLU A 25 6.60 -2.91 -7.91
N PHE A 26 6.18 -1.71 -8.31
CA PHE A 26 5.27 -0.87 -7.52
C PHE A 26 3.81 -1.32 -7.58
N ASP A 27 3.40 -1.99 -8.67
CA ASP A 27 2.07 -2.59 -8.75
C ASP A 27 1.98 -3.81 -7.82
N TYR A 28 3.02 -4.66 -7.84
CA TYR A 28 3.16 -5.79 -6.92
C TYR A 28 3.18 -5.32 -5.45
N SER A 29 4.07 -4.38 -5.11
CA SER A 29 4.17 -3.85 -3.74
C SER A 29 2.91 -3.11 -3.30
N GLY A 30 2.31 -2.29 -4.18
CA GLY A 30 1.08 -1.55 -3.89
C GLY A 30 -0.09 -2.48 -3.62
N THR A 31 -0.26 -3.51 -4.45
CA THR A 31 -1.31 -4.52 -4.26
C THR A 31 -1.12 -5.30 -2.97
N GLN A 32 0.12 -5.69 -2.63
CA GLN A 32 0.41 -6.33 -1.35
C GLN A 32 0.09 -5.41 -0.16
N ALA A 33 0.49 -4.15 -0.21
CA ALA A 33 0.18 -3.16 0.83
C ALA A 33 -1.33 -3.01 1.02
N CYS A 34 -2.09 -2.85 -0.07
CA CYS A 34 -3.56 -2.81 -0.03
C CYS A 34 -4.15 -4.05 0.63
N LYS A 35 -3.68 -5.25 0.26
CA LYS A 35 -4.15 -6.52 0.83
C LYS A 35 -3.88 -6.59 2.33
N THR A 36 -2.64 -6.34 2.75
CA THR A 36 -2.24 -6.43 4.16
C THR A 36 -2.96 -5.41 5.03
N LEU A 37 -3.12 -4.17 4.56
CA LEU A 37 -3.83 -3.13 5.32
C LEU A 37 -5.32 -3.44 5.45
N LYS A 38 -5.95 -3.98 4.40
CA LYS A 38 -7.33 -4.44 4.43
C LYS A 38 -7.53 -5.61 5.40
N GLU A 39 -6.64 -6.60 5.37
CA GLU A 39 -6.63 -7.73 6.33
C GLU A 39 -6.39 -7.25 7.78
N GLY A 40 -5.62 -6.17 7.94
CA GLY A 40 -5.41 -5.49 9.22
C GLY A 40 -6.60 -4.63 9.69
N GLY A 41 -7.70 -4.57 8.94
CA GLY A 41 -8.90 -3.82 9.32
C GLY A 41 -8.80 -2.30 9.10
N TYR A 42 -7.82 -1.84 8.33
CA TYR A 42 -7.72 -0.45 7.90
C TYR A 42 -8.58 -0.21 6.65
N GLN A 43 -9.09 1.02 6.53
CA GLN A 43 -9.80 1.49 5.34
C GLN A 43 -8.86 2.23 4.38
#